data_AF-A0A4U5NDX6-F1
#
_entry.id   AF-A0A4U5NDX6-F1
#
_cell.length_a   1.000
_cell.length_b   1.000
_cell.length_c   1.000
_cell.angle_alpha   90.00
_cell.angle_beta   90.00
_cell.angle_gamma   90.00
#
_symmetry.space_group_name_H-M   'P 1'
#
loop_
_entity.id
_entity.type
_entity.pdbx_description
1 polymer ?
#
loop_
_entity_poly.entity_id
_entity_poly.type
_entity_poly.pdbx_seq_one_letter_code
_entity_poly.pdbx_strand_id
1 'polypeptide(L)'
;MKSFFAVLTVLLALLNVVWADYELTTEECKELGFNRDSLKCSTCSTLVKFELEEMLSDCRACCKSEENSSSNHEKYPMAHIEVCECNLARFPQVQAFVKSNMVNQWGSNVKVRHVRGVLPTIVLKNYDGESKKFNIEKWDTDTITDFLNNWIDY
;
A
#
# COMPACT_ATOMS: atom_id res chain seq x y z
N MET A 1 -33.73 -19.02 -39.37
CA MET A 1 -32.27 -18.80 -39.26
C MET A 1 -31.90 -17.33 -39.12
N LYS A 2 -32.40 -16.42 -39.98
CA LYS A 2 -32.08 -14.97 -39.90
C LYS A 2 -32.46 -14.31 -38.56
N SER A 3 -33.64 -14.62 -38.01
CA SER A 3 -34.07 -14.08 -36.71
C SER A 3 -33.27 -14.61 -35.52
N PHE A 4 -32.74 -15.84 -35.61
CA PHE A 4 -31.91 -16.42 -34.54
C PHE A 4 -30.53 -15.74 -34.48
N PHE A 5 -29.98 -15.42 -35.66
CA PHE A 5 -28.73 -14.66 -35.78
C PHE A 5 -28.90 -13.23 -35.27
N ALA A 6 -30.04 -12.58 -35.58
CA ALA A 6 -30.36 -11.24 -35.09
C ALA A 6 -30.48 -11.20 -33.55
N VAL A 7 -31.15 -12.19 -32.95
CA VAL A 7 -31.28 -12.30 -31.49
C VAL A 7 -29.91 -12.56 -30.85
N LEU A 8 -29.09 -13.43 -31.43
CA LEU A 8 -27.73 -13.70 -30.94
C LEU A 8 -26.83 -12.46 -31.00
N THR A 9 -26.90 -11.68 -32.08
CA THR A 9 -26.13 -10.42 -32.21
C THR A 9 -26.60 -9.35 -31.23
N VAL A 10 -27.90 -9.27 -30.94
CA VAL A 10 -28.43 -8.36 -29.91
C VAL A 10 -27.99 -8.80 -28.52
N LEU A 11 -28.00 -10.10 -28.22
CA LEU A 11 -27.56 -10.64 -26.93
C LEU A 11 -26.06 -10.40 -26.67
N LEU A 12 -25.22 -10.58 -27.70
CA LEU A 12 -23.79 -10.27 -27.62
C LEU A 12 -23.54 -8.76 -27.45
N ALA A 13 -24.33 -7.89 -28.09
CA ALA A 13 -24.20 -6.45 -27.92
C ALA A 13 -24.51 -6.01 -26.48
N LEU A 14 -25.52 -6.61 -25.84
CA LEU A 14 -25.89 -6.29 -24.45
C LEU A 14 -24.82 -6.73 -23.43
N LEU A 15 -24.08 -7.82 -23.70
CA LEU A 15 -23.00 -8.28 -22.82
C LEU A 15 -21.77 -7.35 -22.82
N ASN A 16 -21.56 -6.55 -23.88
CA ASN A 16 -20.44 -5.62 -23.96
C ASN A 16 -20.67 -4.30 -23.21
N VAL A 17 -21.90 -4.00 -22.76
CA VAL A 17 -22.24 -2.76 -22.05
C VAL A 17 -21.85 -2.81 -20.56
N VAL A 18 -21.61 -4.00 -20.02
CA VAL A 18 -21.40 -4.22 -18.57
C VAL A 18 -20.00 -3.81 -18.09
N TRP A 19 -19.04 -3.57 -18.99
CA TRP A 19 -17.64 -3.28 -18.63
C TRP A 19 -17.20 -1.86 -18.96
N ALA A 20 -18.15 -0.93 -19.12
CA ALA A 20 -17.78 0.48 -19.21
C ALA A 20 -17.40 0.98 -17.81
N ASP A 21 -16.12 1.30 -17.61
CA ASP A 21 -15.70 2.15 -16.50
C ASP A 21 -16.47 3.47 -16.61
N TYR A 22 -17.38 3.74 -15.67
CA TYR A 22 -18.09 5.02 -15.59
C TYR A 22 -17.32 5.95 -14.66
N GLU A 23 -17.20 7.22 -15.06
CA GLU A 23 -16.63 8.25 -14.20
C GLU A 23 -17.76 8.99 -13.48
N LEU A 24 -17.63 9.09 -12.15
CA LEU A 24 -18.53 9.89 -11.32
C LEU A 24 -17.97 11.29 -11.09
N THR A 25 -18.86 12.26 -10.96
CA THR A 25 -18.51 13.63 -10.56
C THR A 25 -18.09 13.68 -9.08
N THR A 26 -17.41 14.75 -8.68
CA THR A 26 -16.97 14.94 -7.29
C THR A 26 -18.15 14.94 -6.30
N GLU A 27 -19.30 15.50 -6.69
CA GLU A 27 -20.48 15.54 -5.81
C GLU A 27 -21.13 14.16 -5.67
N GLU A 28 -21.25 13.39 -6.75
CA GLU A 28 -21.76 12.01 -6.69
C GLU A 28 -20.86 11.10 -5.84
N CYS A 29 -19.53 11.24 -6.00
CA CYS A 29 -18.58 10.54 -5.14
C CYS A 29 -18.77 10.88 -3.67
N LYS A 30 -19.03 12.16 -3.36
CA LYS A 30 -19.24 12.62 -1.99
C LYS A 30 -20.55 12.09 -1.40
N GLU A 31 -21.61 11.98 -2.19
CA GLU A 31 -22.88 11.34 -1.78
C GLU A 31 -22.69 9.85 -1.45
N LEU A 32 -21.79 9.18 -2.18
CA LEU A 32 -21.38 7.79 -1.90
C LEU A 32 -20.35 7.68 -0.75
N GLY A 33 -19.95 8.80 -0.14
CA GLY A 33 -19.00 8.84 0.96
C GLY A 33 -17.52 8.85 0.57
N PHE A 34 -17.21 8.99 -0.72
CA PHE A 34 -15.85 9.06 -1.25
C PHE A 34 -15.37 10.52 -1.41
N ASN A 35 -14.12 10.77 -1.00
CA ASN A 35 -13.45 12.04 -1.26
C ASN A 35 -12.46 11.87 -2.43
N ARG A 36 -12.85 12.35 -3.62
CA ARG A 36 -12.06 12.27 -4.86
C ARG A 36 -10.67 12.92 -4.76
N ASP A 37 -10.47 13.88 -3.87
CA ASP A 37 -9.17 14.54 -3.72
C ASP A 37 -8.14 13.72 -2.95
N SER A 38 -8.59 12.86 -2.04
CA SER A 38 -7.72 12.00 -1.23
C SER A 38 -7.76 10.53 -1.62
N LEU A 39 -8.77 10.09 -2.37
CA LEU A 39 -8.99 8.69 -2.70
C LEU A 39 -8.07 8.20 -3.82
N LYS A 40 -7.13 7.32 -3.45
CA LYS A 40 -6.20 6.65 -4.36
C LYS A 40 -6.78 5.33 -4.85
N CYS A 41 -6.58 4.99 -6.13
CA CYS A 41 -7.11 3.73 -6.67
C CYS A 41 -6.50 2.47 -6.03
N SER A 42 -5.28 2.59 -5.47
CA SER A 42 -4.66 1.53 -4.67
C SER A 42 -5.46 1.19 -3.41
N THR A 43 -6.10 2.18 -2.77
CA THR A 43 -6.99 1.98 -1.62
C THR A 43 -8.22 1.16 -1.97
N CYS A 44 -8.76 1.28 -3.19
CA CYS A 44 -9.93 0.50 -3.57
C CYS A 44 -9.67 -1.01 -3.53
N SER A 45 -8.43 -1.44 -3.80
CA SER A 45 -8.06 -2.86 -3.75
C SER A 45 -8.01 -3.44 -2.33
N THR A 46 -7.92 -2.59 -1.29
CA THR A 46 -7.91 -3.07 0.10
C THR A 46 -9.31 -3.37 0.63
N LEU A 47 -10.37 -2.84 0.00
CA LEU A 47 -11.77 -3.07 0.41
C LEU A 47 -12.13 -4.56 0.46
N VAL A 48 -11.56 -5.36 -0.44
CA VAL A 48 -11.71 -6.83 -0.47
C VAL A 48 -11.27 -7.47 0.85
N LYS A 49 -10.18 -6.96 1.46
CA LYS A 49 -9.66 -7.49 2.73
C LYS A 49 -10.62 -7.25 3.90
N PHE A 50 -11.54 -6.30 3.77
CA PHE A 50 -12.51 -5.92 4.79
C PHE A 50 -13.94 -6.37 4.43
N GLU A 51 -14.10 -7.23 3.43
CA GLU A 51 -15.41 -7.71 2.95
C GLU A 51 -16.32 -6.59 2.42
N LEU A 52 -15.74 -5.48 1.94
CA LEU A 52 -16.43 -4.31 1.38
C LEU A 52 -16.42 -4.31 -0.16
N GLU A 53 -16.52 -5.48 -0.77
CA GLU A 53 -16.40 -5.67 -2.22
C GLU A 53 -17.51 -4.97 -3.01
N GLU A 54 -18.67 -4.76 -2.40
CA GLU A 54 -19.80 -4.05 -3.01
C GLU A 54 -19.46 -2.59 -3.36
N MET A 55 -18.52 -1.97 -2.63
CA MET A 55 -18.09 -0.59 -2.84
C MET A 55 -16.96 -0.45 -3.86
N LEU A 56 -16.47 -1.56 -4.40
CA LEU A 56 -15.28 -1.59 -5.26
C LEU A 56 -15.50 -0.80 -6.57
N SER A 57 -16.68 -0.93 -7.17
CA SER A 57 -17.06 -0.23 -8.41
C SER A 57 -17.06 1.28 -8.20
N ASP A 58 -17.80 1.73 -7.19
CA ASP A 58 -17.92 3.16 -6.87
C ASP A 58 -16.57 3.76 -6.44
N CYS A 59 -15.78 3.03 -5.67
CA CYS A 59 -14.44 3.45 -5.30
C CYS A 59 -13.56 3.68 -6.54
N ARG A 60 -13.60 2.76 -7.52
CA ARG A 60 -12.84 2.88 -8.77
C ARG A 60 -13.33 4.02 -9.65
N ALA A 61 -14.63 4.26 -9.70
CA ALA A 61 -15.21 5.41 -10.41
C ALA A 61 -14.81 6.77 -9.77
N CYS A 62 -14.49 6.77 -8.47
CA CYS A 62 -14.18 7.95 -7.68
C CYS A 62 -12.70 8.19 -7.38
N CYS A 63 -11.81 7.23 -7.65
CA CYS A 63 -10.41 7.33 -7.29
C CYS A 63 -9.58 8.08 -8.34
N LYS A 64 -8.45 8.65 -7.92
CA LYS A 64 -7.43 9.17 -8.84
C LYS A 64 -6.40 8.07 -9.11
N SER A 65 -6.19 7.77 -10.40
CA SER A 65 -5.12 6.89 -10.84
C SER A 65 -3.78 7.49 -10.43
N GLU A 66 -3.02 6.73 -9.65
CA GLU A 66 -1.65 7.09 -9.33
C GLU A 66 -0.84 6.81 -10.60
N GLU A 67 -0.57 7.83 -11.43
CA GLU A 67 0.48 7.75 -12.45
C GLU A 67 1.79 7.47 -11.73
N ASN A 68 2.12 6.19 -11.50
CA ASN A 68 3.36 5.65 -10.93
C ASN A 68 4.17 6.66 -10.10
N SER A 69 3.50 7.36 -9.19
CA SER A 69 4.11 8.27 -8.25
C SER A 69 4.50 7.37 -7.10
N SER A 70 5.39 6.42 -7.43
CA SER A 70 6.50 6.06 -6.56
C SER A 70 6.92 7.36 -5.91
N SER A 71 6.48 7.47 -4.67
CA SER A 71 6.55 8.62 -3.78
C SER A 71 7.55 9.69 -4.21
N ASN A 72 7.12 10.94 -4.32
CA ASN A 72 7.98 12.13 -4.62
C ASN A 72 9.18 12.34 -3.66
N HIS A 73 9.47 11.40 -2.76
CA HIS A 73 10.67 11.37 -1.93
C HIS A 73 11.77 10.51 -2.56
N GLU A 74 13.01 10.95 -2.38
CA GLU A 74 14.20 10.16 -2.74
C GLU A 74 14.22 8.83 -1.97
N LYS A 75 14.44 7.73 -2.70
CA LYS A 75 14.65 6.41 -2.11
C LYS A 75 16.06 6.28 -1.56
N TYR A 76 16.22 5.43 -0.54
CA TYR A 76 17.47 5.23 0.16
C TYR A 76 18.09 3.87 -0.20
N PRO A 77 19.42 3.79 -0.39
CA PRO A 77 20.08 2.53 -0.72
C PRO A 77 20.07 1.52 0.43
N MET A 78 20.01 2.00 1.68
CA MET A 78 20.08 1.16 2.87
C MET A 78 19.20 1.66 4.02
N ALA A 79 18.77 0.75 4.88
CA ALA A 79 18.14 1.05 6.15
C ALA A 79 18.59 0.12 7.28
N HIS A 80 18.60 0.67 8.49
CA HIS A 80 18.79 -0.08 9.72
C HIS A 80 17.53 -0.03 10.59
N ILE A 81 17.10 -1.17 11.08
CA ILE A 81 16.06 -1.26 12.12
C ILE A 81 16.78 -1.33 13.46
N GLU A 82 16.84 -0.21 14.15
CA GLU A 82 17.49 -0.09 15.45
C GLU A 82 16.52 -0.48 16.57
N VAL A 83 16.90 -1.49 17.36
CA VAL A 83 16.10 -2.02 18.48
C VAL A 83 16.97 -2.28 19.71
N CYS A 84 16.39 -2.22 20.91
CA CYS A 84 17.05 -2.76 22.11
C CYS A 84 16.41 -4.08 22.52
N GLU A 85 17.20 -5.16 22.61
CA GLU A 85 16.73 -6.44 23.19
C GLU A 85 16.17 -6.28 24.62
N CYS A 86 16.62 -5.26 25.35
CA CYS A 86 16.17 -4.96 26.70
C CYS A 86 14.69 -4.53 26.81
N ASN A 87 14.12 -3.96 25.73
CA ASN A 87 12.76 -3.42 25.73
C ASN A 87 11.90 -3.95 24.58
N LEU A 88 12.46 -4.72 23.64
CA LEU A 88 11.78 -5.19 22.43
C LEU A 88 10.50 -5.97 22.71
N ALA A 89 10.43 -6.70 23.83
CA ALA A 89 9.24 -7.43 24.27
C ALA A 89 8.00 -6.54 24.48
N ARG A 90 8.18 -5.23 24.67
CA ARG A 90 7.10 -4.24 24.80
C ARG A 90 6.47 -3.87 23.46
N PHE A 91 7.08 -4.26 22.35
CA PHE A 91 6.66 -3.92 20.99
C PHE A 91 6.43 -5.21 20.19
N PRO A 92 5.33 -5.96 20.43
CA PRO A 92 5.15 -7.30 19.87
C PRO A 92 5.20 -7.33 18.34
N GLN A 93 4.63 -6.32 17.68
CA GLN A 93 4.62 -6.21 16.21
C GLN A 93 6.03 -6.02 15.64
N VAL A 94 6.81 -5.08 16.21
CA VAL A 94 8.21 -4.88 15.80
C VAL A 94 9.05 -6.11 16.13
N GLN A 95 8.84 -6.73 17.30
CA GLN A 95 9.53 -7.96 17.68
C GLN A 95 9.25 -9.08 16.67
N ALA A 96 7.99 -9.25 16.27
CA ALA A 96 7.61 -10.22 15.25
C ALA A 96 8.35 -9.93 13.95
N PHE A 97 8.34 -8.67 13.48
CA PHE A 97 9.03 -8.27 12.26
C PHE A 97 10.53 -8.61 12.26
N VAL A 98 11.26 -8.25 13.33
CA VAL A 98 12.72 -8.43 13.36
C VAL A 98 13.15 -9.88 13.65
N LYS A 99 12.31 -10.70 14.31
CA LYS A 99 12.65 -12.11 14.66
C LYS A 99 12.18 -13.14 13.64
N SER A 100 11.15 -12.84 12.83
CA SER A 100 10.54 -13.79 11.90
C SER A 100 11.19 -13.85 10.51
N ASN A 101 12.42 -13.33 10.36
CA ASN A 101 13.14 -13.23 9.09
C ASN A 101 12.47 -12.34 8.02
N MET A 102 11.42 -11.57 8.35
CA MET A 102 10.76 -10.65 7.39
C MET A 102 11.74 -9.66 6.77
N VAL A 103 12.75 -9.22 7.54
CA VAL A 103 13.82 -8.31 7.08
C VAL A 103 14.59 -8.85 5.86
N ASN A 104 14.63 -10.17 5.67
CA ASN A 104 15.37 -10.78 4.57
C ASN A 104 14.73 -10.51 3.19
N GLN A 105 13.49 -10.01 3.14
CA GLN A 105 12.83 -9.61 1.89
C GLN A 105 13.64 -8.57 1.11
N TRP A 106 14.39 -7.70 1.81
CA TRP A 106 15.21 -6.65 1.19
C TRP A 106 16.70 -7.02 1.11
N GLY A 107 17.04 -8.31 1.19
CA GLY A 107 18.41 -8.80 1.04
C GLY A 107 19.40 -8.11 1.99
N SER A 108 20.37 -7.38 1.42
CA SER A 108 21.41 -6.69 2.21
C SER A 108 21.13 -5.22 2.46
N ASN A 109 20.06 -4.68 1.88
CA ASN A 109 19.69 -3.26 1.96
C ASN A 109 19.06 -2.91 3.32
N VAL A 110 18.31 -3.84 3.94
CA VAL A 110 17.71 -3.65 5.27
C VAL A 110 18.36 -4.59 6.28
N LYS A 111 18.82 -4.05 7.43
CA LYS A 111 19.45 -4.84 8.50
C LYS A 111 18.94 -4.47 9.88
N VAL A 112 18.86 -5.44 10.78
CA VAL A 112 18.57 -5.18 12.20
C VAL A 112 19.86 -4.78 12.92
N ARG A 113 19.81 -3.73 13.74
CA ARG A 113 20.91 -3.26 14.57
C ARG A 113 20.47 -3.21 16.02
N HIS A 114 21.16 -3.95 16.88
CA HIS A 114 20.88 -3.93 18.31
C HIS A 114 21.63 -2.77 18.98
N VAL A 115 20.89 -1.75 19.43
CA VAL A 115 21.43 -0.57 20.09
C VAL A 115 20.81 -0.47 21.47
N ARG A 116 21.63 -0.37 22.52
CA ARG A 116 21.12 -0.40 23.88
C ARG A 116 20.35 0.89 24.20
N GLY A 117 19.17 0.76 24.79
CA GLY A 117 18.36 1.89 25.26
C GLY A 117 17.54 2.61 24.20
N VAL A 118 17.62 2.23 22.92
CA VAL A 118 16.79 2.84 21.87
C VAL A 118 15.37 2.28 21.88
N LEU A 119 14.43 3.10 21.43
CA LEU A 119 13.10 2.67 21.03
C LEU A 119 13.16 2.18 19.57
N PRO A 120 12.29 1.24 19.19
CA PRO A 120 12.19 0.78 17.80
C PRO A 120 12.17 1.93 16.78
N THR A 121 13.20 1.98 15.95
CA THR A 121 13.42 3.08 15.01
C THR A 121 13.96 2.55 13.68
N ILE A 122 13.41 3.02 12.56
CA ILE A 122 14.01 2.84 11.23
C ILE A 122 14.95 4.01 10.96
N VAL A 123 16.19 3.70 10.57
CA VAL A 123 17.21 4.68 10.19
C VAL A 123 17.56 4.46 8.72
N LEU A 124 17.08 5.34 7.84
CA LEU A 124 17.43 5.35 6.42
C LEU A 124 18.84 5.91 6.24
N LYS A 125 19.64 5.34 5.34
CA LYS A 125 21.04 5.71 5.11
C LYS A 125 21.25 6.07 3.65
N ASN A 126 21.73 7.28 3.39
CA ASN A 126 22.22 7.68 2.07
C ASN A 126 23.73 7.36 1.95
N TYR A 127 24.27 7.38 0.72
CA TYR A 127 25.69 7.20 0.45
C TYR A 127 26.57 8.26 1.15
N ASP A 128 26.05 9.47 1.31
CA ASP A 128 26.74 10.59 1.93
C ASP A 128 26.74 10.55 3.47
N GLY A 129 26.16 9.50 4.07
CA GLY A 129 26.12 9.32 5.53
C GLY A 129 24.99 10.06 6.25
N GLU A 130 24.22 10.89 5.53
CA GLU A 130 22.98 11.47 6.04
C GLU A 130 21.95 10.39 6.36
N SER A 131 21.20 10.59 7.45
CA SER A 131 20.21 9.61 7.88
C SER A 131 18.93 10.23 8.42
N LYS A 132 17.80 9.75 7.91
CA LYS A 132 16.46 10.05 8.44
C LYS A 132 16.04 8.96 9.40
N LYS A 133 15.42 9.35 10.52
CA LYS A 133 14.97 8.43 11.57
C LYS A 133 13.45 8.47 11.70
N PHE A 134 12.83 7.30 11.78
CA PHE A 134 11.39 7.13 11.93
C PHE A 134 11.10 6.24 13.13
N ASN A 135 10.29 6.74 14.06
CA ASN A 135 9.81 5.95 15.19
C ASN A 135 8.76 4.96 14.70
N ILE A 136 8.91 3.69 15.07
CA ILE A 136 8.02 2.61 14.64
C ILE A 136 7.36 1.87 15.82
N GLU A 137 7.33 2.47 17.01
CA GLU A 137 6.79 1.84 18.22
C GLU A 137 5.34 1.38 18.08
N LYS A 138 4.57 2.10 17.27
CA LYS A 138 3.13 1.89 17.07
C LYS A 138 2.80 1.23 15.73
N TRP A 139 3.80 0.87 14.93
CA TRP A 139 3.56 0.30 13.61
C TRP A 139 3.34 -1.22 13.72
N ASP A 140 2.44 -1.73 12.89
CA ASP A 140 2.31 -3.17 12.65
C ASP A 140 3.31 -3.64 11.59
N THR A 141 3.38 -4.96 11.39
CA THR A 141 4.32 -5.57 10.42
C THR A 141 4.06 -5.12 8.98
N ASP A 142 2.79 -4.88 8.63
CA ASP A 142 2.37 -4.52 7.28
C ASP A 142 2.78 -3.08 6.98
N THR A 143 2.55 -2.16 7.91
CA THR A 143 2.98 -0.76 7.83
C THR A 143 4.50 -0.65 7.69
N ILE A 144 5.27 -1.44 8.44
CA ILE A 144 6.74 -1.48 8.32
C ILE A 144 7.15 -1.97 6.92
N THR A 145 6.49 -3.01 6.42
CA THR A 145 6.76 -3.59 5.09
C THR A 145 6.47 -2.59 3.98
N ASP A 146 5.28 -1.98 4.00
CA ASP A 146 4.84 -1.00 3.02
C ASP A 146 5.74 0.25 3.05
N PHE A 147 6.16 0.68 4.24
CA PHE A 147 7.12 1.76 4.37
C PHE A 147 8.45 1.39 3.68
N LEU A 148 9.05 0.25 4.00
CA LEU A 148 10.33 -0.14 3.41
C LEU A 148 10.23 -0.34 1.88
N ASN A 149 9.13 -0.87 1.36
CA ASN A 149 8.91 -1.00 -0.09
C ASN A 149 8.89 0.34 -0.83
N ASN A 150 8.38 1.39 -0.18
CA ASN A 150 8.30 2.73 -0.77
C ASN A 150 9.59 3.54 -0.58
N TRP A 151 10.41 3.22 0.42
CA TRP A 151 11.56 4.04 0.81
C TRP A 151 12.93 3.42 0.47
N ILE A 152 13.01 2.13 0.18
CA ILE A 152 14.28 1.45 -0.16
C ILE A 152 14.39 1.27 -1.67
N ASP A 153 15.59 1.55 -2.19
CA ASP A 153 16.01 1.19 -3.54
C ASP A 153 16.78 -0.14 -3.48
N TYR A 154 16.14 -1.23 -3.87
CA TYR A 154 16.66 -2.60 -3.77
C TYR A 154 16.33 -3.44 -5.00
#